data_AF-A0A1I0HT35-F1
#
_entry.id   AF-A0A1I0HT35-F1
#
_cell.length_a   1.000
_cell.length_b   1.000
_cell.length_c   1.000
_cell.angle_alpha   90.00
_cell.angle_beta   90.00
_cell.angle_gamma   90.00
#
_symmetry.space_group_name_H-M   'P 1'
#
loop_
_entity.id
_entity.type
_entity.pdbx_description
1 polymer ?
#
loop_
_entity_poly.entity_id
_entity_poly.type
_entity_poly.pdbx_seq_one_letter_code
_entity_poly.pdbx_strand_id
1 'polypeptide(L)'
;LVLGYNLVRREASQAAVSHQRAPNEISFKYACQFIASQLKVMAKALSPGNTPKRLAQLRGDLTMLFKENRPRPSRPRAVKISKTRYPINRNAAPLK
;
A
#
# COMPACT_ATOMS: atom_id res chain seq x y z
N LEU A 1 6.44 9.56 18.85
CA LEU A 1 6.28 8.45 17.89
C LEU A 1 6.19 8.89 16.41
N VAL A 2 6.72 10.06 16.03
CA VAL A 2 6.67 10.57 14.62
C VAL A 2 7.88 10.11 13.78
N LEU A 3 9.01 9.82 14.44
CA LEU A 3 10.28 9.46 13.81
C LEU A 3 10.19 8.17 12.97
N GLY A 4 9.56 7.12 13.48
CA GLY A 4 9.43 5.84 12.77
C GLY A 4 8.60 5.95 11.49
N TYR A 5 7.50 6.70 11.54
CA TYR A 5 6.67 6.98 10.36
C TYR A 5 7.46 7.72 9.28
N ASN A 6 8.16 8.78 9.66
CA ASN A 6 8.95 9.59 8.73
C ASN A 6 10.09 8.77 8.09
N LEU A 7 10.75 7.91 8.87
CA LEU A 7 11.78 7.00 8.36
C LEU A 7 11.21 6.07 7.29
N VAL A 8 10.13 5.34 7.62
CA VAL A 8 9.48 4.40 6.69
C VAL A 8 9.03 5.12 5.42
N ARG A 9 8.42 6.31 5.55
CA ARG A 9 7.98 7.11 4.40
C ARG A 9 9.14 7.60 3.54
N ARG A 10 10.25 8.02 4.15
CA ARG A 10 11.44 8.47 3.43
C ARG A 10 12.05 7.35 2.60
N GLU A 11 12.25 6.18 3.20
CA GLU A 11 12.85 5.05 2.48
C GLU A 11 11.92 4.52 1.38
N ALA A 12 10.61 4.46 1.64
CA ALA A 12 9.62 4.13 0.61
C ALA A 12 9.63 5.16 -0.54
N SER A 13 9.73 6.46 -0.25
CA SER A 13 9.81 7.50 -1.28
C SER A 13 11.09 7.38 -2.11
N GLN A 14 12.21 7.05 -1.48
CA GLN A 14 13.48 6.88 -2.19
C GLN A 14 13.46 5.65 -3.10
N ALA A 15 12.86 4.55 -2.65
CA ALA A 15 12.60 3.39 -3.49
C ALA A 15 11.64 3.74 -4.65
N ALA A 16 10.58 4.50 -4.40
CA ALA A 16 9.66 4.92 -5.45
C ALA A 16 10.35 5.77 -6.54
N VAL A 17 11.24 6.69 -6.14
CA VAL A 17 12.05 7.50 -7.07
C VAL A 17 12.99 6.62 -7.91
N SER A 18 13.65 5.62 -7.31
CA SER A 18 14.52 4.71 -8.07
C SER A 18 13.77 3.85 -9.09
N HIS A 19 12.48 3.60 -8.86
CA HIS A 19 11.63 2.79 -9.73
C HIS A 19 10.66 3.60 -10.60
N GLN A 20 10.77 4.94 -10.62
CA GLN A 20 9.89 5.84 -11.39
C GLN A 20 8.39 5.63 -11.09
N ARG A 21 8.07 5.29 -9.84
CA ARG A 21 6.71 5.04 -9.36
C ARG A 21 6.30 6.08 -8.34
N ALA A 22 5.00 6.21 -8.10
CA ALA A 22 4.52 7.11 -7.07
C ALA A 22 4.73 6.49 -5.68
N PRO A 23 5.20 7.23 -4.65
CA PRO A 23 5.36 6.71 -3.29
C PRO A 23 4.09 6.11 -2.68
N ASN A 24 2.92 6.54 -3.17
CA ASN A 24 1.61 6.05 -2.74
C ASN A 24 1.26 4.64 -3.25
N GLU A 25 1.96 4.17 -4.27
CA GLU A 25 1.79 2.82 -4.83
C GLU A 25 2.43 1.74 -3.97
N ILE A 26 3.33 2.10 -3.03
CA ILE A 26 3.93 1.14 -2.10
C ILE A 26 2.96 0.87 -0.94
N SER A 27 2.80 -0.40 -0.57
CA SER A 27 2.02 -0.76 0.62
C SER A 27 2.74 -0.38 1.91
N PHE A 28 2.21 0.63 2.63
CA PHE A 28 2.77 1.09 3.90
C PHE A 28 2.84 -0.02 4.96
N LYS A 29 1.82 -0.88 5.05
CA LYS A 29 1.77 -1.97 6.04
C LYS A 29 2.93 -2.96 5.84
N TYR A 30 3.11 -3.43 4.61
CA TYR A 30 4.19 -4.36 4.29
C TYR A 30 5.55 -3.69 4.32
N ALA A 31 5.66 -2.45 3.85
CA ALA A 31 6.91 -1.69 3.90
C ALA A 31 7.39 -1.48 5.34
N CYS A 32 6.48 -1.18 6.28
CA CYS A 32 6.83 -1.02 7.69
C CYS A 32 7.39 -2.33 8.29
N GLN A 33 6.77 -3.47 8.00
CA GLN A 33 7.24 -4.78 8.48
C GLN A 33 8.61 -5.14 7.89
N PHE A 34 8.76 -4.95 6.58
CA PHE A 34 9.99 -5.27 5.85
C PHE A 34 11.16 -4.38 6.28
N ILE A 35 10.94 -3.05 6.38
CA ILE A 35 11.98 -2.12 6.83
C ILE A 35 12.37 -2.45 8.28
N ALA A 36 11.41 -2.76 9.15
CA ALA A 36 11.71 -3.14 10.53
C ALA A 36 12.54 -4.44 10.61
N SER A 37 12.24 -5.47 9.80
CA SER A 37 13.05 -6.69 9.76
C SER A 37 14.45 -6.42 9.25
N GLN A 38 14.59 -5.62 8.20
CA GLN A 38 15.89 -5.34 7.60
C GLN A 38 16.77 -4.45 8.47
N LEU A 39 16.18 -3.46 9.16
CA LEU A 39 16.92 -2.69 10.16
C LEU A 39 17.39 -3.56 11.32
N LYS A 40 16.61 -4.55 11.77
CA LYS A 40 17.06 -5.52 12.79
C LYS A 40 18.24 -6.37 12.32
N VAL A 41 18.23 -6.81 11.06
CA VAL A 41 19.36 -7.54 10.45
C VAL A 41 20.58 -6.64 10.33
N MET A 42 20.40 -5.40 9.86
CA MET A 42 21.47 -4.42 9.70
C MET A 42 22.10 -3.99 11.03
N ALA A 43 21.31 -3.88 12.09
CA ALA A 43 21.79 -3.51 13.43
C ALA A 43 22.80 -4.51 14.00
N LYS A 44 22.75 -5.78 13.57
CA LYS A 44 23.71 -6.82 13.98
C LYS A 44 24.99 -6.85 13.16
N ALA A 45 25.09 -6.03 12.11
CA ALA A 45 26.21 -6.10 11.20
C ALA A 45 27.38 -5.22 11.65
N LEU A 46 28.59 -5.79 11.73
CA LEU A 46 29.76 -5.13 12.32
C LEU A 46 30.34 -3.95 11.53
N SER A 47 30.10 -3.87 10.22
CA SER A 47 30.73 -2.86 9.35
C SER A 47 29.76 -1.74 8.99
N PRO A 48 29.92 -0.51 9.52
CA PRO A 48 29.10 0.65 9.17
C PRO A 48 29.39 1.16 7.75
N GLY A 49 30.60 0.92 7.21
CA GLY A 49 30.97 1.33 5.86
C GLY A 49 30.13 0.68 4.76
N ASN A 50 29.55 -0.49 5.03
CA ASN A 50 28.66 -1.20 4.09
C ASN A 50 27.18 -0.76 4.18
N THR A 51 26.85 0.19 5.07
CA THR A 51 25.47 0.68 5.25
C THR A 51 24.85 1.23 3.95
N PRO A 52 25.55 2.07 3.15
CA PRO A 52 24.98 2.60 1.91
C PRO A 52 24.61 1.49 0.91
N LYS A 53 25.47 0.47 0.79
CA LYS A 53 25.23 -0.69 -0.09
C LYS A 53 24.00 -1.48 0.35
N ARG A 54 23.83 -1.71 1.65
CA ARG A 54 22.66 -2.41 2.21
C ARG A 54 21.37 -1.59 2.05
N LEU A 55 21.43 -0.27 2.20
CA LEU A 55 20.28 0.60 1.95
C LEU A 55 19.88 0.59 0.47
N ALA A 56 20.85 0.56 -0.45
CA ALA A 56 20.56 0.40 -1.87
C ALA A 56 19.86 -0.93 -2.17
N GLN A 57 20.32 -2.03 -1.56
CA GLN A 57 19.67 -3.35 -1.66
C GLN A 57 18.24 -3.32 -1.10
N LEU A 58 18.06 -2.77 0.11
CA LEU A 58 16.73 -2.61 0.73
C LEU A 58 15.75 -1.88 -0.17
N ARG A 59 16.19 -0.80 -0.84
CA ARG A 59 15.34 -0.02 -1.76
C ARG A 59 14.97 -0.81 -3.02
N GLY A 60 15.90 -1.65 -3.51
CA GLY A 60 15.61 -2.59 -4.61
C GLY A 60 14.58 -3.65 -4.20
N ASP A 61 14.67 -4.20 -2.99
CA ASP A 61 13.75 -5.22 -2.50
C ASP A 61 12.33 -4.68 -2.25
N LEU A 62 12.21 -3.40 -1.88
CA LEU A 62 10.91 -2.73 -1.67
C LEU A 62 10.04 -2.72 -2.93
N THR A 63 10.59 -2.97 -4.12
CA THR A 63 9.84 -3.12 -5.37
C THR A 63 8.74 -4.18 -5.30
N MET A 64 8.98 -5.27 -4.57
CA MET A 64 8.00 -6.35 -4.46
C MET A 64 6.73 -5.93 -3.71
N LEU A 65 6.76 -4.78 -3.02
CA LEU A 65 5.67 -4.27 -2.20
C LEU A 65 4.81 -3.22 -2.91
N PHE A 66 5.05 -2.97 -4.21
CA PHE A 66 4.15 -2.16 -5.02
C PHE A 66 2.77 -2.83 -5.10
N LYS A 67 1.73 -2.05 -4.84
CA LYS A 67 0.35 -2.49 -4.95
C LYS A 67 0.02 -2.70 -6.42
N GLU A 68 -0.64 -3.81 -6.71
CA GLU A 68 -1.30 -3.98 -7.99
C GLU A 68 -2.53 -3.08 -8.07
N ASN A 69 -2.60 -2.23 -9.09
CA ASN A 69 -3.80 -1.47 -9.38
C ASN A 69 -4.86 -2.41 -9.96
N ARG A 70 -5.81 -2.82 -9.12
CA ARG A 70 -6.99 -3.57 -9.58
C ARG A 70 -8.10 -2.59 -9.93
N PRO A 71 -8.27 -2.22 -11.21
CA PRO A 71 -9.32 -1.28 -11.59
C PRO A 71 -10.67 -1.87 -11.23
N ARG A 72 -11.58 -0.98 -10.85
CA ARG A 72 -12.95 -1.36 -10.57
C ARG A 72 -13.57 -1.95 -11.85
N PRO A 73 -14.29 -3.08 -11.78
CA PRO A 73 -15.07 -3.56 -12.92
C PRO A 73 -16.04 -2.48 -13.41
N SER A 74 -16.08 -2.24 -14.72
CA SER A 74 -16.90 -1.19 -15.36
C SER A 74 -18.42 -1.38 -15.20
N ARG A 75 -18.86 -2.57 -14.77
CA ARG A 75 -20.28 -2.84 -14.53
C ARG A 75 -20.88 -1.88 -13.49
N PRO A 76 -22.14 -1.46 -13.66
CA PRO A 76 -22.83 -0.62 -12.70
C PRO A 76 -22.86 -1.27 -11.31
N ARG A 77 -22.83 -0.43 -10.26
CA ARG A 77 -23.03 -0.88 -8.87
C ARG A 77 -24.45 -1.40 -8.71
N ALA A 78 -24.65 -2.69 -8.91
CA ALA A 78 -25.89 -3.35 -8.50
C ALA A 78 -25.84 -3.55 -6.98
N VAL A 79 -26.71 -2.86 -6.25
CA VAL A 79 -26.99 -3.18 -4.85
C VAL A 79 -27.90 -4.41 -4.85
N LYS A 80 -27.64 -5.38 -3.97
CA LYS A 80 -28.59 -6.46 -3.73
C LYS A 80 -29.90 -5.82 -3.30
N ILE A 81 -30.95 -5.94 -4.12
CA ILE A 81 -32.26 -5.38 -3.80
C ILE A 81 -32.66 -5.88 -2.41
N SER A 82 -32.94 -4.94 -1.50
CA SER A 82 -33.50 -5.25 -0.19
C SER A 82 -34.77 -6.04 -0.43
N LYS A 83 -34.79 -7.31 0.00
CA LYS A 83 -36.01 -8.09 0.03
C LYS A 83 -36.83 -7.57 1.21
N THR A 84 -37.46 -6.41 1.05
CA THR A 84 -38.59 -6.06 1.89
C THR A 84 -39.63 -7.17 1.74
N ARG A 85 -40.31 -7.52 2.83
CA ARG A 85 -41.31 -8.60 2.86
C ARG A 85 -42.48 -8.37 1.89
N TYR A 86 -42.60 -7.17 1.35
CA TYR A 86 -43.65 -6.73 0.44
C TYR A 86 -43.19 -6.76 -1.02
N PRO A 87 -44.07 -7.19 -1.95
CA PRO A 87 -43.80 -7.12 -3.37
C PRO A 87 -43.54 -5.68 -3.81
N ILE A 88 -42.46 -5.47 -4.56
CA ILE A 88 -42.05 -4.15 -5.04
C ILE A 88 -42.81 -3.84 -6.34
N ASN A 89 -43.63 -2.79 -6.32
CA ASN A 89 -44.27 -2.28 -7.53
C ASN A 89 -43.27 -1.43 -8.33
N ARG A 90 -42.78 -1.96 -9.46
CA ARG A 90 -41.83 -1.28 -10.34
C ARG A 90 -42.44 -0.12 -11.14
N ASN A 91 -43.76 -0.01 -11.16
CA ASN A 91 -44.52 1.03 -11.86
C ASN A 91 -45.13 2.05 -10.88
N ALA A 92 -44.70 2.07 -9.62
CA ALA A 92 -45.23 3.03 -8.66
C ALA A 92 -44.84 4.46 -9.05
N ALA A 93 -45.82 5.37 -9.03
CA ALA A 93 -45.56 6.79 -9.20
C ALA A 93 -44.66 7.29 -8.05
N PRO A 94 -43.73 8.25 -8.31
CA PRO A 94 -42.90 8.82 -7.27
C PRO A 94 -43.79 9.43 -6.18
N LEU A 95 -43.53 9.07 -4.93
CA LEU A 95 -44.20 9.68 -3.79
C LEU A 95 -43.80 11.17 -3.75
N LYS A 96 -44.81 12.05 -3.77
CA LYS A 96 -44.64 13.49 -3.60
C LYS A 96 -44.15 13.83 -2.19
#